data_AF-A0A6B3EYR9-F1
#
_entry.id   AF-A0A6B3EYR9-F1
#
_cell.length_a   1.000
_cell.length_b   1.000
_cell.length_c   1.000
_cell.angle_alpha   90.00
_cell.angle_beta   90.00
_cell.angle_gamma   90.00
#
_symmetry.space_group_name_H-M   'P 1'
#
loop_
_entity.id
_entity.type
_entity.pdbx_description
1 polymer ?
#
loop_
_entity_poly.entity_id
_entity_poly.type
_entity_poly.pdbx_seq_one_letter_code
_entity_poly.pdbx_strand_id
1 'polypeptide(L)'
;ERLEFMLTDATPVCALTDTGGRLPQDAPVPVLPLDTLDTRAYPACDPPRALTRHHPAYVLYTSGSTGRPKGVVVSHAAIDNR
;
A
#
# COMPACT_ATOMS: atom_id res chain seq x y z
N GLU A 1 -9.30 -14.86 1.66
CA GLU A 1 -7.99 -15.55 1.65
C GLU A 1 -6.81 -14.71 1.13
N ARG A 2 -6.59 -14.49 -0.19
CA ARG A 2 -5.37 -13.80 -0.67
C ARG A 2 -5.22 -12.36 -0.17
N LEU A 3 -6.28 -11.55 -0.22
CA LEU A 3 -6.26 -10.16 0.27
C LEU A 3 -6.10 -10.09 1.79
N GLU A 4 -6.79 -10.94 2.55
CA GLU A 4 -6.66 -11.03 4.01
C GLU A 4 -5.22 -11.37 4.40
N PHE A 5 -4.60 -12.34 3.72
CA PHE A 5 -3.19 -12.68 3.92
C PHE A 5 -2.29 -11.47 3.67
N MET A 6 -2.47 -10.76 2.55
CA MET A 6 -1.66 -9.58 2.22
C MET A 6 -1.82 -8.46 3.26
N LEU A 7 -3.04 -8.20 3.73
CA LEU A 7 -3.29 -7.18 4.76
C LEU A 7 -2.67 -7.58 6.11
N THR A 8 -2.72 -8.86 6.45
CA THR A 8 -2.14 -9.41 7.69
C THR A 8 -0.61 -9.36 7.64
N ASP A 9 0.00 -9.73 6.52
CA ASP A 9 1.47 -9.77 6.34
C ASP A 9 2.06 -8.36 6.19
N ALA A 10 1.42 -7.48 5.42
CA ALA A 10 1.91 -6.12 5.18
C ALA A 10 1.66 -5.16 6.36
N THR A 11 0.66 -5.43 7.20
CA THR A 11 0.24 -4.54 8.30
C THR A 11 0.11 -3.06 7.90
N PRO A 12 -0.62 -2.72 6.83
CA PRO A 12 -0.68 -1.34 6.37
C PRO A 12 -1.46 -0.46 7.36
N VAL A 13 -1.08 0.81 7.48
CA VAL A 13 -1.77 1.76 8.36
C VAL A 13 -3.19 2.08 7.90
N CYS A 14 -3.46 1.94 6.60
CA CYS A 14 -4.78 2.06 6.00
C CYS A 14 -4.81 1.43 4.60
N ALA A 15 -6.01 1.18 4.09
CA ALA A 15 -6.24 0.82 2.71
C ALA A 15 -7.02 1.94 2.00
N LEU A 16 -6.64 2.21 0.74
CA LEU A 16 -7.33 3.15 -0.14
C LEU A 16 -8.12 2.38 -1.19
N THR A 17 -9.39 2.74 -1.39
CA THR A 17 -10.32 2.08 -2.33
C THR A 17 -11.33 3.09 -2.86
N ASP A 18 -12.11 2.80 -3.89
CA ASP A 18 -13.34 3.55 -4.17
C ASP A 18 -14.52 3.03 -3.31
N THR A 19 -15.66 3.73 -3.30
CA THR A 19 -16.87 3.33 -2.57
C THR A 19 -17.43 1.96 -2.98
N GLY A 20 -17.10 1.47 -4.18
CA GLY A 20 -17.51 0.15 -4.68
C GLY A 20 -16.48 -0.96 -4.43
N GLY A 21 -15.33 -0.62 -3.87
CA GLY A 21 -14.19 -1.51 -3.90
C GLY A 21 -14.27 -2.61 -2.86
N ARG A 22 -13.61 -3.71 -3.18
CA ARG A 22 -13.80 -4.99 -2.50
C ARG A 22 -12.60 -5.31 -1.64
N LEU A 23 -12.67 -4.89 -0.38
CA LEU A 23 -11.83 -5.43 0.68
C LEU A 23 -12.60 -6.51 1.47
N PRO A 24 -11.89 -7.40 2.17
CA PRO A 24 -12.53 -8.30 3.14
C PRO A 24 -13.40 -7.50 4.12
N GLN A 25 -14.60 -8.00 4.46
CA GLN A 25 -15.51 -7.29 5.37
C GLN A 25 -14.86 -7.02 6.74
N ASP A 26 -14.04 -7.97 7.20
CA ASP A 26 -13.28 -7.88 8.46
C ASP A 26 -11.83 -7.44 8.22
N ALA A 27 -11.58 -6.58 7.22
CA ALA A 27 -10.25 -6.04 6.97
C ALA A 27 -9.70 -5.38 8.26
N PRO A 28 -8.50 -5.77 8.73
CA PRO A 28 -7.98 -5.33 10.03
C PRO A 28 -7.44 -3.88 10.00
N VAL A 29 -7.81 -3.08 9.01
CA VAL A 29 -7.22 -1.77 8.73
C VAL A 29 -8.30 -0.74 8.38
N PRO A 30 -8.11 0.54 8.72
CA PRO A 30 -8.99 1.62 8.26
C PRO A 30 -9.05 1.67 6.74
N VAL A 31 -10.25 1.82 6.19
CA VAL A 31 -10.50 1.92 4.74
C VAL A 31 -10.90 3.36 4.41
N LEU A 32 -10.14 4.03 3.54
CA LEU A 32 -10.49 5.36 3.06
C LEU A 32 -11.01 5.29 1.61
N PRO A 33 -12.25 5.74 1.36
CA PRO A 33 -12.79 5.88 0.02
C PRO A 33 -12.16 7.09 -0.70
N LEU A 34 -11.35 6.83 -1.72
CA LEU A 34 -10.63 7.82 -2.52
C LEU A 34 -11.56 8.80 -3.25
N ASP A 35 -12.71 8.30 -3.72
CA ASP A 35 -13.71 9.03 -4.49
C ASP A 35 -14.55 10.01 -3.65
N THR A 36 -14.51 9.87 -2.32
CA THR A 36 -15.21 10.78 -1.40
C THR A 36 -14.26 11.47 -0.41
N LEU A 37 -12.94 11.25 -0.56
CA LEU A 37 -11.92 11.84 0.29
C LEU A 37 -11.84 13.36 0.05
N ASP A 38 -12.21 14.15 1.05
CA ASP A 38 -12.03 15.60 1.01
C ASP A 38 -10.62 15.99 1.45
N THR A 39 -9.80 16.39 0.48
CA THR A 39 -8.40 16.79 0.72
C THR A 39 -8.22 18.30 0.91
N ARG A 40 -9.28 19.12 0.83
CA ARG A 40 -9.18 20.59 0.83
C ARG A 40 -8.58 21.18 2.11
N ALA A 41 -8.67 20.46 3.22
CA ALA A 41 -8.09 20.85 4.51
C ALA A 41 -6.58 20.60 4.60
N TYR A 42 -5.99 19.87 3.66
CA TYR A 42 -4.56 19.52 3.69
C TYR A 42 -3.72 20.50 2.87
N PRO A 43 -2.44 20.71 3.25
CA PRO A 43 -1.52 21.55 2.48
C PRO A 43 -1.32 21.03 1.05
N ALA A 44 -1.21 21.95 0.09
CA ALA A 44 -0.87 21.64 -1.31
C ALA A 44 0.65 21.56 -1.57
N CYS A 45 1.47 21.68 -0.53
CA CYS A 45 2.92 21.54 -0.62
C CYS A 45 3.37 20.12 -0.24
N ASP A 46 4.62 19.81 -0.59
CA ASP A 46 5.21 18.53 -0.23
C ASP A 46 5.23 18.32 1.30
N PRO A 47 4.96 17.09 1.77
CA PRO A 47 5.08 16.80 3.19
C PRO A 47 6.53 16.98 3.64
N PRO A 48 6.77 17.48 4.88
CA PRO A 48 8.11 17.77 5.38
C PRO A 48 8.86 16.50 5.82
N ARG A 49 8.88 15.46 4.98
CA ARG A 49 9.58 14.20 5.23
C ARG A 49 10.75 14.03 4.27
N ALA A 50 11.95 13.88 4.83
CA ALA A 50 13.11 13.46 4.07
C ALA A 50 12.97 11.99 3.67
N LEU A 51 12.89 11.73 2.37
CA LEU A 51 12.97 10.39 1.78
C LEU A 51 14.33 10.20 1.11
N THR A 52 14.90 9.00 1.23
CA THR A 52 16.08 8.60 0.46
C THR A 52 15.66 7.60 -0.61
N ARG A 53 16.47 7.47 -1.67
CA ARG A 53 16.22 6.49 -2.73
C ARG A 53 16.23 5.02 -2.25
N HIS A 54 16.77 4.76 -1.06
CA HIS A 54 16.82 3.43 -0.47
C HIS A 54 15.54 3.04 0.29
N HIS A 55 14.61 3.98 0.51
CA HIS A 55 13.31 3.66 1.10
C HIS A 55 12.45 2.82 0.14
N PRO A 56 11.56 1.95 0.67
CA PRO A 56 10.56 1.25 -0.12
C PRO A 56 9.69 2.21 -0.92
N ALA A 57 9.52 1.90 -2.21
CA ALA A 57 8.56 2.55 -3.10
C ALA A 57 7.25 1.75 -3.17
N TYR A 58 7.34 0.41 -3.24
CA TYR A 58 6.18 -0.46 -3.21
C TYR A 58 6.52 -1.88 -2.73
N VAL A 59 5.48 -2.64 -2.41
CA VAL A 59 5.55 -4.09 -2.16
C VAL A 59 4.60 -4.79 -3.12
N LEU A 60 5.10 -5.75 -3.89
CA LEU A 60 4.28 -6.62 -4.74
C LEU A 60 4.36 -8.06 -4.24
N TYR A 61 3.20 -8.70 -4.10
CA TYR A 61 3.14 -10.11 -3.73
C TYR A 61 3.14 -11.00 -4.96
N THR A 62 4.07 -11.94 -5.01
CA THR A 62 4.18 -12.94 -6.06
C THR A 62 3.85 -14.33 -5.53
N SER A 63 3.49 -15.26 -6.41
CA SER A 63 3.35 -16.67 -6.03
C SER A 63 4.70 -17.22 -5.60
N GLY A 64 4.80 -17.67 -4.35
CA GLY A 64 5.99 -18.38 -3.87
C GLY A 64 6.03 -19.82 -4.40
N SER A 65 7.23 -20.35 -4.62
CA SER A 65 7.45 -21.76 -4.96
C SER A 65 6.94 -22.75 -3.90
N THR A 66 6.75 -22.26 -2.67
CA THR A 66 6.21 -23.02 -1.53
C THR A 66 4.69 -22.85 -1.36
N GLY A 67 4.00 -22.27 -2.34
CA GLY A 67 2.55 -22.03 -2.33
C GLY A 67 2.09 -20.81 -1.54
N ARG A 68 2.93 -20.26 -0.64
CA ARG A 68 2.64 -19.03 0.10
C ARG A 68 3.11 -17.79 -0.69
N PRO A 69 2.28 -16.74 -0.85
CA PRO A 69 2.71 -15.50 -1.48
C PRO A 69 3.89 -14.85 -0.72
N LYS A 70 4.79 -14.19 -1.45
CA LYS A 70 5.93 -13.46 -0.86
C LYS A 70 5.82 -11.98 -1.21
N GLY A 71 5.89 -11.10 -0.22
CA GLY A 71 5.97 -9.65 -0.42
C GLY A 71 7.37 -9.23 -0.86
N VAL A 72 7.52 -8.84 -2.12
CA VAL A 72 8.77 -8.32 -2.68
C VAL A 72 8.80 -6.81 -2.48
N VAL A 73 9.70 -6.34 -1.62
CA VAL A 73 9.92 -4.91 -1.35
C VAL A 73 10.85 -4.33 -2.41
N VAL A 74 10.39 -3.28 -3.10
CA VAL A 74 11.16 -2.58 -4.12
C VAL A 74 11.42 -1.15 -3.65
N SER A 75 12.68 -0.73 -3.65
CA SER A 75 13.08 0.65 -3.29
C SER A 75 12.94 1.61 -4.47
N HIS A 76 12.90 2.91 -4.19
CA HIS A 76 12.91 3.94 -5.25
C HIS A 76 14.13 3.80 -6.18
N ALA A 77 15.31 3.47 -5.63
CA ALA A 77 16.54 3.28 -6.39
C ALA A 77 16.50 2.10 -7.37
N ALA A 78 15.67 1.09 -7.11
CA ALA A 78 15.54 -0.08 -7.97
C ALA A 78 14.63 0.17 -9.19
N ILE A 79 13.89 1.27 -9.20
CA ILE A 79 13.01 1.68 -10.30
C ILE A 79 13.69 2.71 -11.21
N ASP A 80 14.68 3.43 -10.67
CA ASP A 80 15.44 4.43 -11.40
C ASP A 80 16.36 3.76 -12.44
N ASN A 81 15.98 3.83 -13.72
CA ASN A 81 16.69 3.19 -14.85
C ASN A 81 17.76 4.12 -15.47
N ARG A 82 18.46 4.89 -14.65
CA ARG A 82 19.54 5.76 -15.13
C ARG A 82 20.77 4.99 -15.59
#